data_AF-A0A2P7R8H1-F1
#
_entry.id   AF-A0A2P7R8H1-F1
#
_cell.length_a   1.000
_cell.length_b   1.000
_cell.length_c   1.000
_cell.angle_alpha   90.00
_cell.angle_beta   90.00
_cell.angle_gamma   90.00
#
_symmetry.space_group_name_H-M   'P 1'
#
loop_
_entity.id
_entity.type
_entity.pdbx_description
1 polymer ?
#
loop_
_entity_poly.entity_id
_entity_poly.type
_entity_poly.pdbx_seq_one_letter_code
_entity_poly.pdbx_strand_id
1 'polypeptide(L)'
;MRFYKSGLPLLAALVITACSSPSVNRNAPPAGIEVVRGPTTIQGGNALGAEDITVRTPHFAFAIALGGEPGAKGGVVDMALVENGGFGPDRIVSLDFVPGEGELRLTGLNIVEQTAERLVIELEREWNGNTLLSRYEVGKDYPGIKLSTRLQSPARETLFAGYRLLRNEPGQYGKPSYNEVPRMVQTHWTAAQPQAHLGELYETDDLRRPRQPGQAGEFGAWLSAGSLGDLHSDKEMYTTVSDQAAIGLFELAPAASNFESYLSVMRQRWDRGERVYLSASPQLKDARQQSAKLYAYTPKGRIAADFATAAAKGHSFVSFGPEVYPITTNFGGEAAPYSETEVEFRSELGLAKAEVWLDGKQVAGWSINGAKWFRTGVPVPPKRTWMQWVVEDRQGNRAYSNPIWIK
;
A
#
# COMPACT_ATOMS: atom_id res chain seq x y z
N MET A 1 59.30 7.62 -57.26
CA MET A 1 60.08 6.44 -56.85
C MET A 1 59.75 6.18 -55.37
N ARG A 2 58.94 5.21 -54.90
CA ARG A 2 58.89 3.75 -55.20
C ARG A 2 60.31 3.16 -55.07
N PHE A 3 60.68 2.20 -54.22
CA PHE A 3 60.00 1.12 -53.49
C PHE A 3 60.96 0.51 -52.42
N TYR A 4 60.42 0.17 -51.23
CA TYR A 4 60.46 -1.13 -50.52
C TYR A 4 61.73 -1.99 -50.36
N LYS A 5 61.89 -2.53 -49.14
CA LYS A 5 61.98 -3.97 -48.74
C LYS A 5 62.56 -4.03 -47.31
N SER A 6 62.21 -4.89 -46.36
CA SER A 6 61.26 -6.00 -46.22
C SER A 6 61.53 -6.61 -44.83
N GLY A 7 60.50 -7.02 -44.07
CA GLY A 7 60.72 -7.81 -42.84
C GLY A 7 59.49 -7.99 -41.95
N LEU A 8 58.50 -8.74 -42.41
CA LEU A 8 57.50 -9.49 -41.63
C LEU A 8 57.59 -10.97 -42.13
N PRO A 9 57.04 -12.00 -41.46
CA PRO A 9 56.28 -12.05 -40.20
C PRO A 9 56.67 -13.24 -39.28
N LEU A 10 56.15 -13.27 -38.04
CA LEU A 10 55.79 -14.55 -37.41
C LEU A 10 54.42 -14.43 -36.76
N LEU A 11 53.47 -15.10 -37.42
CA LEU A 11 52.09 -15.35 -37.00
C LEU A 11 52.11 -16.53 -36.00
N ALA A 12 51.46 -16.34 -34.84
CA ALA A 12 50.79 -17.39 -34.09
C ALA A 12 49.73 -16.67 -33.23
N ALA A 13 48.51 -16.49 -33.75
CA ALA A 13 47.41 -17.43 -33.58
C ALA A 13 47.02 -17.64 -32.10
N LEU A 14 46.13 -16.78 -31.60
CA LEU A 14 45.21 -17.11 -30.51
C LEU A 14 43.88 -16.41 -30.77
N VAL A 15 43.06 -17.07 -31.58
CA VAL A 15 41.62 -16.85 -31.68
C VAL A 15 40.99 -18.12 -31.13
N ILE A 16 40.44 -18.07 -29.91
CA ILE A 16 39.25 -18.84 -29.50
C ILE A 16 38.46 -17.95 -28.51
N THR A 17 37.40 -17.36 -29.05
CA THR A 17 36.04 -17.26 -28.48
C THR A 17 35.83 -17.54 -26.99
N ALA A 18 35.32 -16.53 -26.29
CA ALA A 18 34.10 -16.68 -25.50
C ALA A 18 33.42 -15.31 -25.37
N CYS A 19 32.41 -15.06 -26.22
CA CYS A 19 31.29 -14.23 -25.80
C CYS A 19 30.58 -14.98 -24.67
N SER A 20 31.11 -14.93 -23.45
CA SER A 20 30.28 -15.15 -22.28
C SER A 20 29.43 -13.90 -22.13
N SER A 21 28.25 -13.91 -22.76
CA SER A 21 27.12 -13.14 -22.24
C SER A 21 27.13 -13.37 -20.72
N PRO A 22 27.17 -12.31 -19.87
CA PRO A 22 27.04 -12.53 -18.45
C PRO A 22 25.78 -13.37 -18.28
N SER A 23 25.92 -14.56 -17.71
CA SER A 23 24.80 -15.36 -17.27
C SER A 23 24.02 -14.47 -16.31
N VAL A 24 23.00 -13.78 -16.84
CA VAL A 24 22.11 -12.93 -16.07
C VAL A 24 21.59 -13.85 -14.99
N ASN A 25 22.01 -13.61 -13.75
CA ASN A 25 21.51 -14.36 -12.62
C ASN A 25 20.00 -14.09 -12.59
N ARG A 26 19.20 -15.04 -13.08
CA ARG A 26 17.74 -14.87 -13.25
C ARG A 26 17.03 -14.64 -11.91
N ASN A 27 17.69 -14.95 -10.80
CA ASN A 27 17.21 -14.65 -9.45
C ASN A 27 17.60 -13.26 -8.93
N ALA A 28 18.56 -12.57 -9.55
CA ALA A 28 18.93 -11.22 -9.13
C ALA A 28 17.87 -10.21 -9.63
N PRO A 29 17.41 -9.28 -8.78
CA PRO A 29 16.50 -8.22 -9.18
C PRO A 29 17.15 -7.33 -10.25
N PRO A 30 16.42 -6.97 -11.31
CA PRO A 30 16.92 -6.03 -12.32
C PRO A 30 17.04 -4.62 -11.76
N ALA A 31 17.86 -3.78 -12.40
CA ALA A 31 18.03 -2.37 -12.03
C ALA A 31 16.82 -1.49 -12.42
N GLY A 32 15.94 -1.98 -13.29
CA GLY A 32 14.71 -1.33 -13.74
C GLY A 32 13.62 -2.36 -13.99
N ILE A 33 12.51 -1.95 -14.59
CA ILE A 33 11.41 -2.87 -14.90
C ILE A 33 11.72 -3.69 -16.15
N GLU A 34 11.52 -5.01 -16.06
CA GLU A 34 11.64 -5.96 -17.16
C GLU A 34 10.37 -6.79 -17.31
N VAL A 35 9.97 -7.10 -18.54
CA VAL A 35 8.87 -8.03 -18.85
C VAL A 35 9.45 -9.24 -19.57
N VAL A 36 9.25 -10.42 -19.00
CA VAL A 36 9.71 -11.70 -19.55
C VAL A 36 8.50 -12.51 -19.97
N ARG A 37 8.48 -12.99 -21.22
CA ARG A 37 7.42 -13.89 -21.73
C ARG A 37 7.82 -15.35 -21.54
N GLY A 38 6.85 -16.19 -21.23
CA GLY A 38 7.00 -17.62 -20.97
C GLY A 38 6.78 -17.98 -19.51
N PRO A 39 7.09 -19.24 -19.14
CA PRO A 39 6.92 -19.73 -17.79
C PRO A 39 7.67 -18.86 -16.78
N THR A 40 7.02 -18.58 -15.65
CA THR A 40 7.60 -17.81 -14.55
C THR A 40 8.86 -18.47 -14.01
N THR A 41 9.80 -17.64 -13.58
CA THR A 41 10.99 -18.09 -12.83
C THR A 41 10.81 -17.92 -11.32
N ILE A 42 9.64 -17.46 -10.86
CA ILE A 42 9.34 -17.35 -9.42
C ILE A 42 9.31 -18.76 -8.82
N GLN A 43 10.02 -18.96 -7.72
CA GLN A 43 10.08 -20.25 -7.05
C GLN A 43 8.68 -20.65 -6.52
N GLY A 44 8.17 -21.77 -7.00
CA GLY A 44 6.84 -22.28 -6.62
C GLY A 44 5.66 -21.63 -7.38
N GLY A 45 5.94 -20.79 -8.37
CA GLY A 45 4.90 -20.14 -9.17
C GLY A 45 4.18 -21.09 -10.15
N ASN A 46 2.96 -20.70 -10.51
CA ASN A 46 1.97 -21.45 -11.26
C ASN A 46 1.73 -20.90 -12.68
N ALA A 47 2.27 -19.72 -13.03
CA ALA A 47 2.26 -19.21 -14.41
C ALA A 47 3.25 -19.98 -15.29
N LEU A 48 2.84 -21.16 -15.78
CA LEU A 48 3.68 -22.10 -16.54
C LEU A 48 3.44 -22.06 -18.06
N GLY A 49 2.54 -21.20 -18.54
CA GLY A 49 2.18 -21.06 -19.94
C GLY A 49 3.27 -20.40 -20.78
N ALA A 50 3.36 -20.78 -22.06
CA ALA A 50 4.29 -20.17 -23.00
C ALA A 50 4.00 -18.69 -23.29
N GLU A 51 2.73 -18.29 -23.12
CA GLU A 51 2.28 -16.91 -23.32
C GLU A 51 2.26 -16.09 -22.03
N ASP A 52 2.49 -16.72 -20.87
CA ASP A 52 2.45 -16.01 -19.59
C ASP A 52 3.52 -14.92 -19.55
N ILE A 53 3.30 -13.90 -18.71
CA ILE A 53 4.26 -12.80 -18.55
C ILE A 53 4.68 -12.68 -17.10
N THR A 54 5.99 -12.57 -16.89
CA THR A 54 6.60 -12.25 -15.59
C THR A 54 7.16 -10.85 -15.66
N VAL A 55 6.64 -9.97 -14.80
CA VAL A 55 7.18 -8.62 -14.60
C VAL A 55 8.18 -8.68 -13.45
N ARG A 56 9.40 -8.22 -13.70
CA ARG A 56 10.50 -8.17 -12.72
C ARG A 56 10.81 -6.72 -12.43
N THR A 57 10.90 -6.36 -11.16
CA THR A 57 11.25 -5.01 -10.69
C THR A 57 12.42 -5.09 -9.70
N PRO A 58 13.03 -3.96 -9.30
CA PRO A 58 14.04 -3.95 -8.23
C PRO A 58 13.52 -4.45 -6.87
N HIS A 59 12.20 -4.50 -6.65
CA HIS A 59 11.60 -4.71 -5.33
C HIS A 59 10.77 -6.00 -5.22
N PHE A 60 10.17 -6.43 -6.32
CA PHE A 60 9.31 -7.62 -6.40
C PHE A 60 9.20 -8.11 -7.85
N ALA A 61 8.74 -9.35 -8.02
CA ALA A 61 8.33 -9.90 -9.31
C ALA A 61 6.91 -10.45 -9.20
N PHE A 62 6.16 -10.39 -10.29
CA PHE A 62 4.83 -10.99 -10.37
C PHE A 62 4.56 -11.56 -11.75
N ALA A 63 3.73 -12.59 -11.81
CA ALA A 63 3.35 -13.22 -13.07
C ALA A 63 1.85 -13.11 -13.34
N ILE A 64 1.50 -12.85 -14.60
CA ILE A 64 0.14 -12.86 -15.10
C ILE A 64 -0.02 -14.08 -16.00
N ALA A 65 -0.96 -14.95 -15.66
CA ALA A 65 -1.30 -16.10 -16.47
C ALA A 65 -2.12 -15.65 -17.69
N LEU A 66 -1.63 -15.97 -18.90
CA LEU A 66 -2.33 -15.74 -20.18
C LEU A 66 -2.71 -17.07 -20.85
N GLY A 67 -1.99 -18.16 -20.56
CA GLY A 67 -2.31 -19.54 -20.95
C GLY A 67 -3.06 -20.33 -19.86
N GLY A 68 -3.41 -21.60 -20.14
CA GLY A 68 -3.93 -22.55 -19.13
C GLY A 68 -5.46 -22.74 -19.06
N GLU A 69 -5.91 -23.41 -18.00
CA GLU A 69 -7.33 -23.71 -17.69
C GLU A 69 -8.16 -22.42 -17.47
N PRO A 70 -9.48 -22.42 -17.75
CA PRO A 70 -10.36 -21.28 -17.50
C PRO A 70 -10.36 -20.83 -16.03
N GLY A 71 -10.41 -19.51 -15.79
CA GLY A 71 -10.57 -18.93 -14.43
C GLY A 71 -9.33 -18.28 -13.80
N ALA A 72 -8.12 -18.48 -14.35
CA ALA A 72 -6.89 -17.81 -13.89
C ALA A 72 -6.35 -16.74 -14.87
N LYS A 73 -6.98 -16.58 -16.04
CA LYS A 73 -6.45 -15.77 -17.15
C LYS A 73 -6.61 -14.29 -16.91
N GLY A 74 -5.49 -13.56 -17.01
CA GLY A 74 -5.41 -12.12 -16.85
C GLY A 74 -5.21 -11.67 -15.39
N GLY A 75 -5.41 -12.54 -14.40
CA GLY A 75 -5.08 -12.26 -13.01
C GLY A 75 -3.58 -12.35 -12.75
N VAL A 76 -3.10 -11.69 -11.69
CA VAL A 76 -1.76 -11.97 -11.17
C VAL A 76 -1.86 -13.28 -10.39
N VAL A 77 -1.08 -14.29 -10.74
CA VAL A 77 -1.16 -15.63 -10.13
C VAL A 77 0.06 -15.97 -9.28
N ASP A 78 1.17 -15.26 -9.49
CA ASP A 78 2.40 -15.45 -8.71
C ASP A 78 2.95 -14.10 -8.27
N MET A 79 3.55 -14.06 -7.08
CA MET A 79 4.24 -12.89 -6.57
C MET A 79 5.39 -13.26 -5.64
N ALA A 80 6.59 -12.78 -5.94
CA ALA A 80 7.75 -12.91 -5.08
C ALA A 80 8.29 -11.54 -4.70
N LEU A 81 8.67 -11.40 -3.43
CA LEU A 81 9.33 -10.21 -2.91
C LEU A 81 10.85 -10.38 -3.02
N VAL A 82 11.59 -9.28 -3.11
CA VAL A 82 13.05 -9.32 -3.03
C VAL A 82 13.46 -9.48 -1.56
N GLU A 83 14.10 -10.60 -1.25
CA GLU A 83 14.56 -11.00 0.08
C GLU A 83 16.02 -11.46 -0.04
N ASN A 84 16.90 -11.01 0.86
CA ASN A 84 18.32 -11.40 0.85
C ASN A 84 19.04 -11.20 -0.52
N GLY A 85 18.64 -10.17 -1.28
CA GLY A 85 19.24 -9.83 -2.58
C GLY A 85 18.76 -10.66 -3.77
N GLY A 86 17.73 -11.51 -3.60
CA GLY A 86 17.12 -12.29 -4.67
C GLY A 86 15.59 -12.33 -4.56
N PHE A 87 14.91 -12.81 -5.60
CA PHE A 87 13.47 -13.10 -5.49
C PHE A 87 13.23 -14.31 -4.57
N GLY A 88 12.35 -14.14 -3.58
CA GLY A 88 11.90 -15.20 -2.69
C GLY A 88 10.87 -16.16 -3.33
N PRO A 89 10.19 -16.99 -2.52
CA PRO A 89 9.15 -17.88 -3.01
C PRO A 89 7.86 -17.14 -3.35
N ASP A 90 7.00 -17.78 -4.15
CA ASP A 90 5.67 -17.32 -4.43
C ASP A 90 4.82 -17.16 -3.16
N ARG A 91 4.15 -16.01 -3.02
CA ARG A 91 3.38 -15.61 -1.83
C ARG A 91 1.88 -15.64 -2.07
N ILE A 92 1.40 -15.70 -3.31
CA ILE A 92 -0.02 -15.55 -3.62
C ILE A 92 -0.55 -16.70 -4.46
N VAL A 93 -1.83 -17.01 -4.28
CA VAL A 93 -2.58 -17.87 -5.20
C VAL A 93 -3.11 -17.04 -6.36
N SER A 94 -3.65 -15.86 -6.05
CA SER A 94 -4.12 -14.92 -7.06
C SER A 94 -4.38 -13.52 -6.53
N LEU A 95 -4.35 -12.55 -7.44
CA LEU A 95 -4.85 -11.21 -7.25
C LEU A 95 -5.57 -10.79 -8.52
N ASP A 96 -6.88 -10.58 -8.41
CA ASP A 96 -7.69 -10.14 -9.55
C ASP A 96 -8.95 -9.37 -9.13
N PHE A 97 -9.56 -8.70 -10.10
CA PHE A 97 -10.88 -8.10 -9.98
C PHE A 97 -11.97 -9.19 -10.02
N VAL A 98 -12.89 -9.13 -9.06
CA VAL A 98 -14.04 -10.03 -8.98
C VAL A 98 -15.31 -9.20 -9.20
N PRO A 99 -15.97 -9.33 -10.37
CA PRO A 99 -17.19 -8.57 -10.67
C PRO A 99 -18.45 -9.09 -9.96
N GLY A 100 -18.43 -10.31 -9.42
CA GLY A 100 -19.59 -10.97 -8.82
C GLY A 100 -19.67 -12.42 -9.26
N GLU A 101 -20.89 -12.97 -9.36
CA GLU A 101 -21.10 -14.30 -9.93
C GLU A 101 -20.90 -14.31 -11.46
N GLY A 102 -20.32 -15.38 -11.99
CA GLY A 102 -20.01 -15.54 -13.41
C GLY A 102 -18.51 -15.54 -13.70
N GLU A 103 -18.16 -15.99 -14.91
CA GLU A 103 -16.77 -16.08 -15.35
C GLU A 103 -16.28 -14.73 -15.88
N LEU A 104 -15.14 -14.26 -15.37
CA LEU A 104 -14.42 -13.13 -15.96
C LEU A 104 -13.43 -13.68 -17.00
N ARG A 105 -13.65 -13.36 -18.27
CA ARG A 105 -12.86 -13.86 -19.39
C ARG A 105 -11.92 -12.79 -19.92
N LEU A 106 -10.65 -13.14 -20.12
CA LEU A 106 -9.70 -12.29 -20.83
C LEU A 106 -9.96 -12.37 -22.34
N THR A 107 -10.14 -11.22 -22.99
CA THR A 107 -10.35 -11.12 -24.45
C THR A 107 -9.17 -10.44 -25.16
N GLY A 108 -8.37 -9.64 -24.45
CA GLY A 108 -7.20 -8.98 -25.00
C GLY A 108 -6.22 -8.52 -23.93
N LEU A 109 -4.94 -8.43 -24.30
CA LEU A 109 -3.87 -7.82 -23.50
C LEU A 109 -3.09 -6.85 -24.37
N ASN A 110 -2.83 -5.66 -23.84
CA ASN A 110 -1.98 -4.66 -24.45
C ASN A 110 -0.96 -4.12 -23.44
N ILE A 111 0.31 -4.09 -23.83
CA ILE A 111 1.35 -3.39 -23.05
C ILE A 111 1.44 -1.98 -23.61
N VAL A 112 0.79 -1.03 -22.94
CA VAL A 112 0.63 0.35 -23.41
C VAL A 112 1.92 1.15 -23.23
N GLU A 113 2.69 0.83 -22.19
CA GLU A 113 3.97 1.47 -21.90
C GLU A 113 4.93 0.44 -21.31
N GLN A 114 6.16 0.36 -21.82
CA GLN A 114 7.22 -0.49 -21.28
C GLN A 114 8.56 0.24 -21.34
N THR A 115 9.03 0.70 -20.19
CA THR A 115 10.35 1.31 -20.01
C THR A 115 11.01 0.74 -18.76
N ALA A 116 12.29 1.06 -18.53
CA ALA A 116 12.97 0.68 -17.29
C ALA A 116 12.35 1.35 -16.04
N GLU A 117 11.58 2.42 -16.20
CA GLU A 117 11.05 3.25 -15.11
C GLU A 117 9.54 3.03 -14.89
N ARG A 118 8.80 2.66 -15.94
CA ARG A 118 7.35 2.50 -15.89
C ARG A 118 6.85 1.40 -16.82
N LEU A 119 5.85 0.66 -16.35
CA LEU A 119 5.10 -0.34 -17.09
C LEU A 119 3.60 -0.11 -16.92
N VAL A 120 2.85 -0.17 -18.03
CA VAL A 120 1.39 -0.13 -18.04
C VAL A 120 0.86 -1.28 -18.88
N ILE A 121 0.08 -2.17 -18.25
CA ILE A 121 -0.59 -3.29 -18.90
C ILE A 121 -2.09 -3.02 -18.86
N GLU A 122 -2.75 -3.16 -20.00
CA GLU A 122 -4.20 -3.11 -20.13
C GLU A 122 -4.74 -4.48 -20.55
N LEU A 123 -5.82 -4.88 -19.91
CA LEU A 123 -6.51 -6.15 -20.10
C LEU A 123 -7.95 -5.83 -20.49
N GLU A 124 -8.34 -6.25 -21.69
CA GLU A 124 -9.73 -6.27 -22.12
C GLU A 124 -10.37 -7.57 -21.64
N ARG A 125 -11.52 -7.43 -21.00
CA ARG A 125 -12.20 -8.56 -20.36
C ARG A 125 -13.70 -8.51 -20.60
N GLU A 126 -14.32 -9.67 -20.56
CA GLU A 126 -15.77 -9.83 -20.66
C GLU A 126 -16.30 -10.56 -19.43
N TRP A 127 -17.41 -10.06 -18.88
CA TRP A 127 -18.16 -10.72 -17.81
C TRP A 127 -19.65 -10.48 -17.98
N ASN A 128 -20.43 -11.56 -18.08
CA ASN A 128 -21.89 -11.53 -18.25
C ASN A 128 -22.34 -10.55 -19.36
N GLY A 129 -21.63 -10.53 -20.50
CA GLY A 129 -21.90 -9.64 -21.64
C GLY A 129 -21.50 -8.17 -21.44
N ASN A 130 -20.85 -7.83 -20.33
CA ASN A 130 -20.26 -6.51 -20.10
C ASN A 130 -18.77 -6.53 -20.43
N THR A 131 -18.30 -5.48 -21.09
CA THR A 131 -16.87 -5.25 -21.32
C THR A 131 -16.26 -4.47 -20.16
N LEU A 132 -15.09 -4.94 -19.73
CA LEU A 132 -14.29 -4.33 -18.67
C LEU A 132 -12.89 -4.03 -19.21
N LEU A 133 -12.35 -2.89 -18.82
CA LEU A 133 -10.95 -2.56 -19.02
C LEU A 133 -10.26 -2.60 -17.66
N SER A 134 -9.31 -3.52 -17.48
CA SER A 134 -8.46 -3.58 -16.29
C SER A 134 -7.07 -3.07 -16.65
N ARG A 135 -6.47 -2.27 -15.78
CA ARG A 135 -5.18 -1.62 -16.01
C ARG A 135 -4.29 -1.81 -14.80
N TYR A 136 -3.08 -2.33 -15.04
CA TYR A 136 -2.05 -2.54 -14.04
C TYR A 136 -0.88 -1.60 -14.34
N GLU A 137 -0.57 -0.72 -13.39
CA GLU A 137 0.54 0.23 -13.51
C GLU A 137 1.61 -0.07 -12.47
N VAL A 138 2.86 -0.12 -12.92
CA VAL A 138 4.04 -0.37 -12.09
C VAL A 138 5.04 0.73 -12.39
N GLY A 139 5.61 1.32 -11.35
CA GLY A 139 6.73 2.26 -11.46
C GLY A 139 7.94 1.71 -10.72
N LYS A 140 9.14 1.99 -11.21
CA LYS A 140 10.38 1.47 -10.62
C LYS A 140 10.55 1.93 -9.17
N ASP A 141 10.25 3.20 -8.91
CA ASP A 141 10.38 3.81 -7.58
C ASP A 141 9.19 3.46 -6.66
N TYR A 142 8.21 2.70 -7.17
CA TYR A 142 6.99 2.33 -6.46
C TYR A 142 6.89 0.80 -6.31
N PRO A 143 7.22 0.24 -5.13
CA PRO A 143 7.14 -1.19 -4.86
C PRO A 143 5.69 -1.61 -4.60
N GLY A 144 4.95 -1.72 -5.69
CA GLY A 144 3.57 -2.18 -5.72
C GLY A 144 2.97 -2.12 -7.11
N ILE A 145 1.72 -2.53 -7.21
CA ILE A 145 0.94 -2.52 -8.44
C ILE A 145 -0.29 -1.64 -8.21
N LYS A 146 -0.45 -0.59 -9.01
CA LYS A 146 -1.70 0.16 -9.06
C LYS A 146 -2.65 -0.56 -10.01
N LEU A 147 -3.82 -0.92 -9.49
CA LEU A 147 -4.84 -1.71 -10.18
C LEU A 147 -6.07 -0.82 -10.38
N SER A 148 -6.60 -0.79 -11.58
CA SER A 148 -7.92 -0.19 -11.83
C SER A 148 -8.72 -1.00 -12.82
N THR A 149 -10.01 -1.20 -12.53
CA THR A 149 -10.95 -1.81 -13.46
C THR A 149 -12.12 -0.87 -13.67
N ARG A 150 -12.46 -0.63 -14.94
CA ARG A 150 -13.63 0.15 -15.34
C ARG A 150 -14.59 -0.74 -16.11
N LEU A 151 -15.84 -0.78 -15.67
CA LEU A 151 -16.93 -1.28 -16.51
C LEU A 151 -17.23 -0.25 -17.60
N GLN A 152 -17.21 -0.67 -18.86
CA GLN A 152 -17.52 0.23 -19.97
C GLN A 152 -19.03 0.55 -20.04
N SER A 153 -19.87 -0.34 -19.51
CA SER A 153 -21.31 -0.15 -19.35
C SER A 153 -21.67 -0.09 -17.86
N PRO A 154 -22.54 0.84 -17.41
CA PRO A 154 -22.98 0.87 -16.02
C PRO A 154 -23.65 -0.44 -15.61
N ALA A 155 -23.36 -0.88 -14.38
CA ALA A 155 -24.06 -2.03 -13.81
C ALA A 155 -25.56 -1.73 -13.73
N ARG A 156 -26.38 -2.64 -14.26
CA ARG A 156 -27.85 -2.55 -14.25
C ARG A 156 -28.45 -2.92 -12.89
N GLU A 157 -27.70 -3.69 -12.12
CA GLU A 157 -28.08 -4.21 -10.80
C GLU A 157 -27.00 -3.87 -9.77
N THR A 158 -27.32 -4.04 -8.49
CA THR A 158 -26.35 -3.87 -7.41
C THR A 158 -25.22 -4.87 -7.58
N LEU A 159 -23.99 -4.37 -7.72
CA LEU A 159 -22.82 -5.17 -8.02
C LEU A 159 -21.97 -5.35 -6.76
N PHE A 160 -21.75 -6.58 -6.29
CA PHE A 160 -20.79 -6.86 -5.23
C PHE A 160 -19.42 -7.18 -5.85
N ALA A 161 -18.61 -6.14 -6.05
CA ALA A 161 -17.37 -6.23 -6.82
C ALA A 161 -16.21 -5.45 -6.22
N GLY A 162 -15.00 -5.85 -6.60
CA GLY A 162 -13.73 -5.29 -6.12
C GLY A 162 -12.56 -6.25 -6.34
N TYR A 163 -11.37 -5.82 -5.96
CA TYR A 163 -10.17 -6.66 -6.03
C TYR A 163 -10.11 -7.64 -4.86
N ARG A 164 -9.63 -8.84 -5.12
CA ARG A 164 -9.41 -9.86 -4.10
C ARG A 164 -8.01 -10.46 -4.27
N LEU A 165 -7.29 -10.53 -3.15
CA LEU A 165 -5.99 -11.16 -2.99
C LEU A 165 -6.20 -12.50 -2.27
N LEU A 166 -5.69 -13.59 -2.82
CA LEU A 166 -5.64 -14.91 -2.19
C LEU A 166 -4.17 -15.26 -1.98
N ARG A 167 -3.79 -15.63 -0.76
CA ARG A 167 -2.41 -15.90 -0.37
C ARG A 167 -2.12 -17.40 -0.31
N ASN A 168 -0.89 -17.81 -0.62
CA ASN A 168 -0.46 -19.22 -0.53
C ASN A 168 -0.47 -19.72 0.91
N GLU A 169 -0.03 -18.87 1.83
CA GLU A 169 -0.20 -19.06 3.26
C GLU A 169 -1.02 -17.89 3.81
N PRO A 170 -2.01 -18.12 4.69
CA PRO A 170 -2.62 -17.02 5.42
C PRO A 170 -1.49 -16.27 6.10
N GLY A 171 -1.41 -14.96 5.88
CA GLY A 171 -0.30 -14.15 6.37
C GLY A 171 -0.04 -14.52 7.83
N GLN A 172 1.17 -15.03 8.11
CA GLN A 172 1.61 -15.24 9.48
C GLN A 172 1.87 -13.85 10.08
N TYR A 173 0.79 -13.10 10.33
CA TYR A 173 0.81 -12.06 11.32
C TYR A 173 0.91 -12.82 12.65
N GLY A 174 2.11 -13.28 13.02
CA GLY A 174 2.37 -13.64 14.40
C GLY A 174 1.86 -12.47 15.20
N LYS A 175 0.78 -12.65 15.99
CA LYS A 175 0.01 -11.58 16.63
C LYS A 175 1.00 -10.59 17.24
N PRO A 176 1.33 -9.47 16.58
CA PRO A 176 2.35 -8.64 17.13
C PRO A 176 1.59 -7.81 18.16
N SER A 177 1.83 -8.12 19.42
CA SER A 177 1.34 -7.35 20.54
C SER A 177 2.14 -6.04 20.55
N TYR A 178 1.91 -5.14 19.58
CA TYR A 178 2.72 -3.95 19.36
C TYR A 178 2.59 -2.85 20.44
N ASN A 179 1.99 -3.19 21.60
CA ASN A 179 2.38 -2.56 22.88
C ASN A 179 3.80 -3.00 23.33
N GLU A 180 4.59 -3.64 22.46
CA GLU A 180 5.95 -4.16 22.68
C GLU A 180 6.98 -3.12 23.11
N VAL A 181 6.67 -1.82 23.00
CA VAL A 181 7.45 -0.75 23.60
C VAL A 181 6.70 -0.16 24.80
N PRO A 182 7.24 -0.27 26.02
CA PRO A 182 6.67 0.35 27.22
C PRO A 182 6.44 1.86 27.09
N ARG A 183 7.16 2.52 26.15
CA ARG A 183 6.96 3.90 25.72
C ARG A 183 7.31 4.04 24.24
N MET A 184 6.37 4.47 23.41
CA MET A 184 6.66 4.81 22.02
C MET A 184 7.55 6.06 21.96
N VAL A 185 8.65 5.97 21.21
CA VAL A 185 9.59 7.10 21.06
C VAL A 185 9.23 7.88 19.80
N GLN A 186 9.11 9.21 19.95
CA GLN A 186 8.71 10.12 18.87
C GLN A 186 9.55 9.96 17.59
N THR A 187 10.85 9.68 17.71
CA THR A 187 11.77 9.54 16.57
C THR A 187 11.40 8.40 15.62
N HIS A 188 10.53 7.47 16.05
CA HIS A 188 10.00 6.40 15.22
C HIS A 188 8.73 6.78 14.46
N TRP A 189 8.19 8.00 14.63
CA TRP A 189 7.04 8.45 13.87
C TRP A 189 7.49 9.19 12.62
N THR A 190 7.07 8.68 11.46
CA THR A 190 7.40 9.24 10.16
C THR A 190 6.17 9.91 9.58
N ALA A 191 6.32 11.08 8.96
CA ALA A 191 5.24 11.77 8.27
C ALA A 191 5.38 11.61 6.75
N ALA A 192 4.28 11.38 6.07
CA ALA A 192 4.20 11.33 4.62
C ALA A 192 2.85 11.91 4.14
N GLN A 193 2.78 12.46 2.93
CA GLN A 193 1.50 12.75 2.27
C GLN A 193 1.17 11.61 1.30
N PRO A 194 0.34 10.62 1.65
CA PRO A 194 0.03 9.48 0.76
C PRO A 194 -0.22 9.94 -0.68
N GLN A 195 0.20 9.14 -1.67
CA GLN A 195 0.00 9.47 -3.09
C GLN A 195 -1.44 9.92 -3.35
N ALA A 196 -1.63 10.75 -4.39
CA ALA A 196 -2.91 11.39 -4.76
C ALA A 196 -4.14 10.47 -4.82
N HIS A 197 -3.94 9.15 -4.88
CA HIS A 197 -4.97 8.15 -5.10
C HIS A 197 -5.23 7.21 -3.92
N LEU A 198 -4.42 7.20 -2.85
CA LEU A 198 -4.61 6.26 -1.72
C LEU A 198 -5.82 6.70 -0.87
N GLY A 199 -6.93 5.96 -1.00
CA GLY A 199 -8.22 6.32 -0.45
C GLY A 199 -8.35 5.97 1.03
N GLU A 200 -8.45 4.67 1.33
CA GLU A 200 -8.60 4.14 2.69
C GLU A 200 -7.48 3.15 2.99
N LEU A 201 -6.88 3.27 4.17
CA LEU A 201 -5.75 2.42 4.55
C LEU A 201 -6.29 1.30 5.44
N TYR A 202 -6.51 0.14 4.85
CA TYR A 202 -6.75 -1.10 5.57
C TYR A 202 -6.13 -2.23 4.77
N GLU A 203 -5.35 -3.07 5.43
CA GLU A 203 -4.86 -4.30 4.83
C GLU A 203 -6.03 -5.30 4.82
N THR A 204 -6.59 -5.55 3.64
CA THR A 204 -7.57 -6.62 3.43
C THR A 204 -7.07 -7.52 2.32
N ASP A 205 -7.56 -8.75 2.32
CA ASP A 205 -7.42 -9.64 1.18
C ASP A 205 -8.67 -9.53 0.25
N ASP A 206 -9.68 -8.76 0.63
CA ASP A 206 -10.93 -8.60 -0.12
C ASP A 206 -11.47 -7.17 -0.06
N LEU A 207 -11.42 -6.46 -1.19
CA LEU A 207 -11.94 -5.10 -1.38
C LEU A 207 -13.34 -5.08 -2.02
N ARG A 208 -14.02 -6.24 -2.13
CA ARG A 208 -15.35 -6.30 -2.74
C ARG A 208 -16.39 -5.62 -1.87
N ARG A 209 -17.27 -4.83 -2.50
CA ARG A 209 -18.34 -4.09 -1.83
C ARG A 209 -19.54 -3.89 -2.76
N PRO A 210 -20.75 -3.68 -2.22
CA PRO A 210 -21.92 -3.39 -3.03
C PRO A 210 -21.78 -2.01 -3.69
N ARG A 211 -22.03 -1.95 -5.00
CA ARG A 211 -22.17 -0.71 -5.79
C ARG A 211 -23.59 -0.63 -6.32
N GLN A 212 -24.21 0.53 -6.14
CA GLN A 212 -25.60 0.74 -6.57
C GLN A 212 -25.67 0.92 -8.10
N PRO A 213 -26.80 0.55 -8.74
CA PRO A 213 -27.02 0.77 -10.17
C PRO A 213 -26.77 2.23 -10.57
N GLY A 214 -26.17 2.44 -11.76
CA GLY A 214 -25.93 3.77 -12.30
C GLY A 214 -24.74 4.55 -11.69
N GLN A 215 -24.08 4.03 -10.65
CA GLN A 215 -22.79 4.58 -10.22
C GLN A 215 -21.69 4.24 -11.23
N ALA A 216 -20.74 5.15 -11.43
CA ALA A 216 -19.58 4.88 -12.27
C ALA A 216 -18.85 3.62 -11.78
N GLY A 217 -18.74 2.61 -12.65
CA GLY A 217 -18.17 1.29 -12.35
C GLY A 217 -16.65 1.28 -12.36
N GLU A 218 -16.03 2.28 -11.72
CA GLU A 218 -14.58 2.33 -11.52
C GLU A 218 -14.22 1.76 -10.14
N PHE A 219 -13.29 0.82 -10.17
CA PHE A 219 -12.72 0.13 -9.02
C PHE A 219 -11.23 0.35 -9.04
N GLY A 220 -10.68 0.85 -7.95
CA GLY A 220 -9.25 1.09 -7.82
C GLY A 220 -8.71 0.36 -6.59
N ALA A 221 -7.58 -0.29 -6.76
CA ALA A 221 -6.82 -0.86 -5.66
C ALA A 221 -5.34 -0.61 -5.86
N TRP A 222 -4.60 -0.65 -4.77
CA TRP A 222 -3.15 -0.64 -4.80
C TRP A 222 -2.64 -1.82 -4.00
N LEU A 223 -1.88 -2.68 -4.68
CA LEU A 223 -1.18 -3.77 -4.04
C LEU A 223 0.21 -3.27 -3.65
N SER A 224 0.47 -3.16 -2.36
CA SER A 224 1.81 -3.06 -1.83
C SER A 224 2.52 -4.39 -2.03
N ALA A 225 3.63 -4.39 -2.76
CA ALA A 225 4.51 -5.54 -2.91
C ALA A 225 5.90 -5.11 -2.43
N GLY A 226 5.97 -4.83 -1.12
CA GLY A 226 7.06 -4.11 -0.49
C GLY A 226 6.62 -2.79 0.13
N SER A 227 7.38 -1.73 -0.12
CA SER A 227 7.54 -0.56 0.74
C SER A 227 7.27 0.76 0.02
N LEU A 228 6.06 1.35 0.00
CA LEU A 228 5.71 2.59 -0.75
C LEU A 228 6.86 3.61 -0.91
N GLY A 229 7.69 3.46 -1.95
CA GLY A 229 8.77 4.37 -2.26
C GLY A 229 8.23 5.73 -2.68
N ASP A 230 8.96 6.74 -2.26
CA ASP A 230 8.89 8.17 -2.56
C ASP A 230 7.56 8.92 -2.42
N LEU A 231 7.47 9.59 -1.26
CA LEU A 231 7.00 10.96 -1.18
C LEU A 231 8.21 11.85 -0.95
N HIS A 232 8.80 12.31 -2.04
CA HIS A 232 10.02 13.13 -2.01
C HIS A 232 9.81 14.44 -1.24
N SER A 233 10.74 14.72 -0.35
CA SER A 233 11.33 16.05 -0.25
C SER A 233 12.84 15.87 -0.06
N ASP A 234 13.52 15.60 -1.17
CA ASP A 234 14.95 15.83 -1.37
C ASP A 234 15.95 15.09 -0.46
N LYS A 235 16.39 13.92 -0.96
CA LYS A 235 17.70 13.24 -0.82
C LYS A 235 18.17 12.69 0.55
N GLU A 236 18.54 11.41 0.44
CA GLU A 236 19.40 10.56 1.28
C GLU A 236 18.92 10.25 2.71
N MET A 237 18.67 8.97 3.01
CA MET A 237 19.69 8.14 3.68
C MET A 237 19.19 6.71 3.99
N TYR A 238 20.03 5.77 3.55
CA TYR A 238 20.17 4.34 3.92
C TYR A 238 19.07 3.33 3.57
N THR A 239 19.45 2.53 2.57
CA THR A 239 19.01 1.16 2.31
C THR A 239 19.34 0.25 3.49
N THR A 240 18.33 -0.34 4.10
CA THR A 240 18.50 -1.62 4.80
C THR A 240 17.34 -2.53 4.44
N VAL A 241 17.69 -3.76 4.09
CA VAL A 241 16.78 -4.88 3.83
C VAL A 241 15.82 -5.01 5.01
N SER A 242 14.51 -4.96 4.76
CA SER A 242 13.51 -5.35 5.75
C SER A 242 13.46 -6.87 5.81
N ASP A 243 13.58 -7.45 7.00
CA ASP A 243 13.46 -8.90 7.23
C ASP A 243 12.03 -9.44 7.01
N GLN A 244 11.06 -8.56 6.78
CA GLN A 244 9.64 -8.93 6.62
C GLN A 244 8.99 -8.08 5.54
N ALA A 245 9.34 -8.35 4.28
CA ALA A 245 8.59 -7.83 3.15
C ALA A 245 7.14 -8.39 3.23
N ALA A 246 6.14 -7.50 3.15
CA ALA A 246 4.73 -7.87 3.28
C ALA A 246 3.93 -7.40 2.06
N ILE A 247 2.91 -8.17 1.71
CA ILE A 247 1.93 -7.82 0.68
C ILE A 247 0.69 -7.26 1.37
N GLY A 248 0.20 -6.10 0.94
CA GLY A 248 -1.05 -5.53 1.42
C GLY A 248 -1.88 -4.97 0.27
N LEU A 249 -3.18 -5.20 0.26
CA LEU A 249 -4.09 -4.67 -0.75
C LEU A 249 -4.93 -3.53 -0.16
N PHE A 250 -4.89 -2.38 -0.82
CA PHE A 250 -5.44 -1.11 -0.36
C PHE A 250 -6.45 -0.54 -1.35
N GLU A 251 -7.44 0.18 -0.85
CA GLU A 251 -8.41 0.84 -1.70
C GLU A 251 -7.90 2.18 -2.25
N LEU A 252 -8.12 2.43 -3.54
CA LEU A 252 -7.88 3.73 -4.15
C LEU A 252 -9.16 4.55 -4.26
N ALA A 253 -9.03 5.86 -4.09
CA ALA A 253 -10.07 6.88 -3.94
C ALA A 253 -10.84 6.82 -2.60
N PRO A 254 -10.96 7.94 -1.88
CA PRO A 254 -11.72 7.98 -0.64
C PRO A 254 -13.22 7.79 -0.89
N ALA A 255 -13.94 7.22 0.08
CA ALA A 255 -15.41 7.10 0.01
C ALA A 255 -16.16 8.45 -0.02
N ALA A 256 -15.47 9.57 0.22
CA ALA A 256 -16.06 10.90 0.29
C ALA A 256 -15.16 11.97 -0.35
N SER A 257 -15.76 13.10 -0.72
CA SER A 257 -15.11 14.20 -1.45
C SER A 257 -14.35 15.20 -0.56
N ASN A 258 -14.49 15.13 0.76
CA ASN A 258 -13.81 16.00 1.72
C ASN A 258 -13.51 15.23 3.02
N PHE A 259 -12.59 15.76 3.83
CA PHE A 259 -12.09 15.08 5.02
C PHE A 259 -13.15 14.87 6.12
N GLU A 260 -14.07 15.83 6.32
CA GLU A 260 -15.07 15.72 7.38
C GLU A 260 -16.12 14.64 7.08
N SER A 261 -16.61 14.60 5.83
CA SER A 261 -17.49 13.52 5.37
C SER A 261 -16.77 12.16 5.41
N TYR A 262 -15.49 12.13 5.03
CA TYR A 262 -14.65 10.94 5.12
C TYR A 262 -14.52 10.43 6.57
N LEU A 263 -14.17 11.31 7.51
CA LEU A 263 -14.07 10.98 8.93
C LEU A 263 -15.39 10.44 9.49
N SER A 264 -16.52 11.03 9.08
CA SER A 264 -17.85 10.53 9.47
C SER A 264 -18.10 9.10 8.98
N VAL A 265 -17.74 8.79 7.73
CA VAL A 265 -17.85 7.42 7.18
C VAL A 265 -16.96 6.47 7.98
N MET A 266 -15.71 6.85 8.26
CA MET A 266 -14.77 6.01 9.01
C MET A 266 -15.27 5.69 10.42
N ARG A 267 -15.82 6.68 11.14
CA ARG A 267 -16.41 6.47 12.47
C ARG A 267 -17.60 5.50 12.43
N GLN A 268 -18.47 5.60 11.42
CA GLN A 268 -19.57 4.64 11.26
C GLN A 268 -19.07 3.22 10.97
N ARG A 269 -17.94 3.08 10.26
CA ARG A 269 -17.28 1.78 10.06
C ARG A 269 -16.71 1.24 11.38
N TRP A 270 -16.12 2.11 12.20
CA TRP A 270 -15.62 1.74 13.53
C TRP A 270 -16.72 1.35 14.51
N ASP A 271 -17.88 2.00 14.46
CA ASP A 271 -19.07 1.63 15.24
C ASP A 271 -19.54 0.19 14.92
N ARG A 272 -19.28 -0.28 13.69
CA ARG A 272 -19.53 -1.68 13.27
C ARG A 272 -18.38 -2.64 13.59
N GLY A 273 -17.31 -2.15 14.22
CA GLY A 273 -16.12 -2.92 14.56
C GLY A 273 -15.19 -3.20 13.36
N GLU A 274 -15.34 -2.47 12.26
CA GLU A 274 -14.49 -2.65 11.08
C GLU A 274 -13.12 -1.99 11.31
N ARG A 275 -12.04 -2.76 11.14
CA ARG A 275 -10.65 -2.28 11.30
C ARG A 275 -10.15 -1.58 10.05
N VAL A 276 -10.64 -0.37 9.84
CA VAL A 276 -10.22 0.52 8.76
C VAL A 276 -9.61 1.79 9.31
N TYR A 277 -8.70 2.43 8.57
CA TYR A 277 -7.91 3.54 9.13
C TYR A 277 -7.82 4.74 8.19
N LEU A 278 -7.60 5.91 8.82
CA LEU A 278 -7.57 7.21 8.17
C LEU A 278 -6.43 7.29 7.14
N SER A 279 -6.74 7.91 6.00
CA SER A 279 -5.77 8.33 4.97
C SER A 279 -5.67 9.86 4.92
N ALA A 280 -4.52 10.35 4.46
CA ALA A 280 -4.28 11.76 4.16
C ALA A 280 -4.16 12.01 2.65
N SER A 281 -5.05 11.42 1.85
CA SER A 281 -5.11 11.67 0.40
C SER A 281 -5.15 13.18 0.11
N PRO A 282 -4.37 13.70 -0.85
CA PRO A 282 -4.48 15.07 -1.34
C PRO A 282 -5.89 15.48 -1.77
N GLN A 283 -6.74 14.53 -2.15
CA GLN A 283 -8.16 14.74 -2.49
C GLN A 283 -9.03 15.02 -1.26
N LEU A 284 -8.62 14.56 -0.08
CA LEU A 284 -9.30 14.78 1.20
C LEU A 284 -8.89 16.12 1.80
N LYS A 285 -9.50 17.18 1.26
CA LYS A 285 -9.32 18.53 1.78
C LYS A 285 -10.17 18.77 3.03
N ASP A 286 -9.64 19.56 3.97
CA ASP A 286 -10.45 20.11 5.06
C ASP A 286 -11.31 21.29 4.58
N ALA A 287 -12.08 21.89 5.50
CA ALA A 287 -12.91 23.05 5.22
C ALA A 287 -12.10 24.28 4.71
N ARG A 288 -10.77 24.29 4.91
CA ARG A 288 -9.85 25.36 4.50
C ARG A 288 -9.07 25.01 3.23
N GLN A 289 -9.46 23.93 2.53
CA GLN A 289 -8.81 23.44 1.31
C GLN A 289 -7.35 22.98 1.50
N GLN A 290 -6.96 22.70 2.74
CA GLN A 290 -5.65 22.17 3.08
C GLN A 290 -5.66 20.65 2.94
N SER A 291 -4.54 20.07 2.51
CA SER A 291 -4.33 18.62 2.55
C SER A 291 -3.63 18.25 3.85
N ALA A 292 -4.06 17.14 4.45
CA ALA A 292 -3.39 16.62 5.61
C ALA A 292 -2.06 15.93 5.28
N LYS A 293 -1.33 15.57 6.33
CA LYS A 293 -0.24 14.59 6.34
C LYS A 293 -0.68 13.38 7.15
N LEU A 294 -0.19 12.20 6.77
CA LEU A 294 -0.32 10.97 7.54
C LEU A 294 0.98 10.72 8.28
N TYR A 295 0.89 10.46 9.58
CA TYR A 295 2.01 10.10 10.42
C TYR A 295 1.85 8.64 10.84
N ALA A 296 2.87 7.80 10.70
CA ALA A 296 2.80 6.39 11.10
C ALA A 296 4.00 5.97 11.97
N TYR A 297 3.77 5.01 12.86
CA TYR A 297 4.77 4.45 13.77
C TYR A 297 5.63 3.39 13.07
N THR A 298 6.89 3.72 12.82
CA THR A 298 7.88 2.88 12.13
C THR A 298 9.08 2.63 13.05
N PRO A 299 9.02 1.62 13.94
CA PRO A 299 10.04 1.37 14.97
C PRO A 299 11.41 1.02 14.37
N LYS A 300 11.45 0.44 13.17
CA LYS A 300 12.67 0.06 12.45
C LYS A 300 13.19 1.15 11.51
N GLY A 301 12.64 2.36 11.58
CA GLY A 301 13.04 3.50 10.76
C GLY A 301 12.21 3.67 9.50
N ARG A 302 12.68 4.55 8.59
CA ARG A 302 11.90 5.10 7.46
C ARG A 302 11.84 4.18 6.25
N ILE A 303 11.76 2.87 6.44
CA ILE A 303 11.51 1.95 5.33
C ILE A 303 10.02 2.04 5.03
N ALA A 304 9.64 2.37 3.80
CA ALA A 304 8.25 2.61 3.47
C ALA A 304 7.31 1.37 3.55
N ALA A 305 7.84 0.14 3.72
CA ALA A 305 7.05 -1.07 4.00
C ALA A 305 6.54 -1.01 5.42
N ASP A 306 7.41 -0.58 6.33
CA ASP A 306 7.02 -0.37 7.72
C ASP A 306 6.00 0.76 7.81
N PHE A 307 6.15 1.83 7.01
CA PHE A 307 5.18 2.91 6.97
C PHE A 307 3.80 2.45 6.46
N ALA A 308 3.75 1.81 5.28
CA ALA A 308 2.50 1.34 4.69
C ALA A 308 1.82 0.31 5.61
N THR A 309 2.60 -0.64 6.14
CA THR A 309 2.11 -1.66 7.09
C THR A 309 1.61 -1.02 8.39
N ALA A 310 2.34 -0.07 8.96
CA ALA A 310 1.93 0.64 10.16
C ALA A 310 0.62 1.40 9.92
N ALA A 311 0.53 2.14 8.82
CA ALA A 311 -0.68 2.86 8.46
C ALA A 311 -1.87 1.92 8.21
N ALA A 312 -1.66 0.80 7.52
CA ALA A 312 -2.66 -0.23 7.26
C ALA A 312 -3.18 -0.93 8.52
N LYS A 313 -2.34 -0.99 9.55
CA LYS A 313 -2.67 -1.53 10.88
C LYS A 313 -3.22 -0.45 11.82
N GLY A 314 -3.36 0.78 11.34
CA GLY A 314 -3.89 1.90 12.10
C GLY A 314 -2.93 2.54 13.07
N HIS A 315 -1.65 2.16 13.03
CA HIS A 315 -0.56 2.76 13.82
C HIS A 315 -0.17 4.12 13.25
N SER A 316 -1.15 4.98 13.06
CA SER A 316 -1.03 6.25 12.37
C SER A 316 -2.06 7.28 12.82
N PHE A 317 -1.82 8.54 12.49
CA PHE A 317 -2.76 9.65 12.67
C PHE A 317 -2.69 10.61 11.48
N VAL A 318 -3.77 11.35 11.25
CA VAL A 318 -3.84 12.37 10.20
C VAL A 318 -3.75 13.75 10.83
N SER A 319 -2.96 14.66 10.24
CA SER A 319 -2.73 16.01 10.77
C SER A 319 -2.74 17.07 9.69
N PHE A 320 -3.38 18.20 10.00
CA PHE A 320 -3.34 19.46 9.24
C PHE A 320 -2.41 20.51 9.89
N GLY A 321 -1.65 20.13 10.92
CA GLY A 321 -0.80 21.06 11.68
C GLY A 321 -0.29 20.47 12.99
N PRO A 322 -1.13 20.30 14.02
CA PRO A 322 -0.72 19.73 15.30
C PRO A 322 -0.40 18.23 15.19
N GLU A 323 0.33 17.68 16.14
CA GLU A 323 0.73 16.26 16.15
C GLU A 323 0.17 15.57 17.39
N VAL A 324 -0.13 14.26 17.28
CA VAL A 324 -0.64 13.45 18.38
C VAL A 324 0.11 12.12 18.45
N TYR A 325 0.84 11.91 19.55
CA TYR A 325 1.65 10.72 19.75
C TYR A 325 1.07 9.90 20.91
N PRO A 326 0.76 8.62 20.71
CA PRO A 326 0.36 7.76 21.81
C PRO A 326 1.57 7.44 22.68
N ILE A 327 1.34 7.27 23.98
CA ILE A 327 2.37 6.93 24.97
C ILE A 327 2.18 5.48 25.44
N THR A 328 0.95 5.10 25.84
CA THR A 328 0.68 3.78 26.46
C THR A 328 0.12 2.75 25.49
N THR A 329 -0.82 3.11 24.61
CA THR A 329 -1.45 2.20 23.65
C THR A 329 -1.36 2.79 22.26
N ASN A 330 -0.79 2.04 21.32
CA ASN A 330 -0.64 2.52 19.95
C ASN A 330 -2.00 2.67 19.26
N PHE A 331 -2.12 3.61 18.33
CA PHE A 331 -3.31 3.72 17.47
C PHE A 331 -3.48 2.46 16.64
N GLY A 332 -4.72 2.04 16.37
CA GLY A 332 -5.04 0.76 15.76
C GLY A 332 -4.82 -0.46 16.68
N GLY A 333 -4.18 -0.27 17.83
CA GLY A 333 -3.97 -1.28 18.86
C GLY A 333 -5.18 -1.49 19.77
N GLU A 334 -5.01 -2.36 20.77
CA GLU A 334 -6.04 -2.69 21.75
C GLU A 334 -5.60 -2.24 23.16
N ALA A 335 -6.51 -1.55 23.86
CA ALA A 335 -6.37 -1.22 25.26
C ALA A 335 -7.19 -2.19 26.13
N ALA A 336 -6.66 -2.52 27.30
CA ALA A 336 -7.37 -3.36 28.27
C ALA A 336 -8.44 -2.52 29.01
N PRO A 337 -9.62 -3.09 29.29
CA PRO A 337 -10.58 -2.46 30.19
C PRO A 337 -9.94 -1.98 31.50
N TYR A 338 -10.32 -0.80 31.97
CA TYR A 338 -9.81 -0.18 33.21
C TYR A 338 -8.33 0.24 33.20
N SER A 339 -7.61 0.08 32.07
CA SER A 339 -6.28 0.67 31.91
C SER A 339 -6.37 2.18 31.63
N GLU A 340 -5.23 2.82 31.40
CA GLU A 340 -5.16 4.22 30.99
C GLU A 340 -4.55 4.35 29.60
N THR A 341 -5.16 5.20 28.77
CA THR A 341 -4.56 5.65 27.52
C THR A 341 -3.92 7.02 27.74
N GLU A 342 -2.65 7.16 27.40
CA GLU A 342 -1.95 8.44 27.46
C GLU A 342 -1.48 8.87 26.08
N VAL A 343 -1.50 10.17 25.85
CA VAL A 343 -1.04 10.81 24.62
C VAL A 343 -0.24 12.07 24.91
N GLU A 344 0.65 12.40 23.98
CA GLU A 344 1.33 13.68 23.88
C GLU A 344 0.88 14.41 22.62
N PHE A 345 0.48 15.66 22.79
CA PHE A 345 0.18 16.56 21.69
C PHE A 345 1.30 17.57 21.48
N ARG A 346 1.51 17.99 20.24
CA ARG A 346 2.44 19.07 19.88
C ARG A 346 1.87 20.00 18.83
N SER A 347 2.30 21.26 18.85
CA SER A 347 2.04 22.21 17.76
C SER A 347 3.06 23.34 17.76
N GLU A 348 3.66 23.58 16.60
CA GLU A 348 4.52 24.76 16.35
C GLU A 348 3.75 26.07 16.42
N LEU A 349 2.42 26.05 16.33
CA LEU A 349 1.57 27.23 16.44
C LEU A 349 0.99 27.42 17.85
N GLY A 350 1.23 26.45 18.73
CA GLY A 350 0.63 26.36 20.07
C GLY A 350 -0.72 25.65 20.02
N LEU A 351 -0.99 24.83 21.02
CA LEU A 351 -2.21 24.07 21.18
C LEU A 351 -3.34 24.94 21.74
N ALA A 352 -4.57 24.71 21.27
CA ALA A 352 -5.77 25.41 21.73
C ALA A 352 -6.72 24.49 22.52
N LYS A 353 -6.92 23.26 22.04
CA LYS A 353 -7.73 22.26 22.75
C LYS A 353 -7.39 20.84 22.33
N ALA A 354 -7.71 19.90 23.21
CA ALA A 354 -7.67 18.47 22.93
C ALA A 354 -9.00 17.81 23.34
N GLU A 355 -9.37 16.72 22.69
CA GLU A 355 -10.65 16.03 22.86
C GLU A 355 -10.47 14.51 22.79
N VAL A 356 -11.28 13.79 23.56
CA VAL A 356 -11.43 12.32 23.43
C VAL A 356 -12.84 12.02 22.94
N TRP A 357 -12.90 11.14 21.95
CA TRP A 357 -14.13 10.65 21.36
C TRP A 357 -14.27 9.14 21.59
N LEU A 358 -15.43 8.69 22.04
CA LEU A 358 -15.83 7.28 22.18
C LEU A 358 -17.13 7.07 21.39
N ASP A 359 -17.21 6.01 20.57
CA ASP A 359 -18.39 5.68 19.75
C ASP A 359 -18.96 6.91 19.00
N GLY A 360 -18.08 7.71 18.40
CA GLY A 360 -18.46 8.90 17.63
C GLY A 360 -18.95 10.08 18.47
N LYS A 361 -18.83 10.05 19.81
CA LYS A 361 -19.22 11.14 20.71
C LYS A 361 -18.04 11.65 21.51
N GLN A 362 -17.91 12.97 21.62
CA GLN A 362 -16.94 13.57 22.53
C GLN A 362 -17.31 13.25 23.99
N VAL A 363 -16.35 12.72 24.74
CA VAL A 363 -16.54 12.33 26.16
C VAL A 363 -15.64 13.08 27.12
N ALA A 364 -14.55 13.67 26.63
CA ALA A 364 -13.64 14.50 27.42
C ALA A 364 -13.00 15.59 26.54
N GLY A 365 -12.51 16.65 27.18
CA GLY A 365 -11.75 17.69 26.50
C GLY A 365 -10.98 18.60 27.45
N TRP A 366 -9.95 19.25 26.90
CA TRP A 366 -9.06 20.18 27.59
C TRP A 366 -8.96 21.47 26.78
N SER A 367 -9.05 22.61 27.46
CA SER A 367 -8.64 23.89 26.90
C SER A 367 -7.17 24.12 27.23
N ILE A 368 -6.36 24.43 26.22
CA ILE A 368 -4.91 24.54 26.31
C ILE A 368 -4.54 25.96 25.89
N ASN A 369 -3.83 26.70 26.74
CA ASN A 369 -3.51 28.10 26.48
C ASN A 369 -2.20 28.26 25.70
N GLY A 370 -2.18 27.79 24.45
CA GLY A 370 -1.08 28.03 23.51
C GLY A 370 0.22 27.28 23.80
N ALA A 371 0.21 26.30 24.71
CA ALA A 371 1.37 25.46 25.00
C ALA A 371 1.84 24.74 23.73
N LYS A 372 3.16 24.65 23.52
CA LYS A 372 3.74 23.95 22.35
C LYS A 372 3.59 22.44 22.45
N TRP A 373 3.48 21.91 23.66
CA TRP A 373 3.25 20.51 23.95
C TRP A 373 2.31 20.37 25.14
N PHE A 374 1.53 19.28 25.16
CA PHE A 374 0.60 18.95 26.25
C PHE A 374 0.46 17.44 26.35
N ARG A 375 0.59 16.88 27.55
CA ARG A 375 0.38 15.44 27.80
C ARG A 375 -0.87 15.25 28.65
N THR A 376 -1.63 14.21 28.33
CA THR A 376 -2.82 13.86 29.09
C THR A 376 -3.16 12.38 28.93
N GLY A 377 -4.06 11.89 29.77
CA GLY A 377 -4.57 10.54 29.71
C GLY A 377 -6.03 10.46 30.14
N VAL A 378 -6.69 9.37 29.73
CA VAL A 378 -8.05 9.04 30.18
C VAL A 378 -8.16 7.56 30.53
N PRO A 379 -9.03 7.21 31.51
CA PRO A 379 -9.32 5.82 31.79
C PRO A 379 -10.03 5.15 30.61
N VAL A 380 -9.66 3.90 30.36
CA VAL A 380 -10.24 3.06 29.32
C VAL A 380 -11.56 2.47 29.84
N PRO A 381 -12.70 2.73 29.19
CA PRO A 381 -14.00 2.23 29.63
C PRO A 381 -14.06 0.69 29.63
N PRO A 382 -14.97 0.09 30.42
CA PRO A 382 -15.08 -1.36 30.52
C PRO A 382 -15.85 -2.03 29.39
N LYS A 383 -16.44 -1.24 28.49
CA LYS A 383 -17.26 -1.72 27.39
C LYS A 383 -16.44 -1.79 26.12
N ARG A 384 -16.68 -2.81 25.31
CA ARG A 384 -16.14 -2.92 23.95
C ARG A 384 -16.59 -1.71 23.13
N THR A 385 -15.61 -0.96 22.63
CA THR A 385 -15.79 0.29 21.88
C THR A 385 -14.48 0.65 21.17
N TRP A 386 -14.42 1.82 20.56
CA TRP A 386 -13.21 2.45 20.05
C TRP A 386 -13.08 3.87 20.59
N MET A 387 -11.85 4.35 20.67
CA MET A 387 -11.51 5.67 21.19
C MET A 387 -10.61 6.42 20.22
N GLN A 388 -10.89 7.70 20.01
CA GLN A 388 -10.11 8.58 19.14
C GLN A 388 -9.68 9.84 19.89
N TRP A 389 -8.45 10.25 19.66
CA TRP A 389 -7.89 11.51 20.12
C TRP A 389 -7.95 12.55 19.01
N VAL A 390 -8.42 13.75 19.35
CA VAL A 390 -8.46 14.90 18.44
C VAL A 390 -7.79 16.08 19.12
N VAL A 391 -6.96 16.82 18.39
CA VAL A 391 -6.29 18.02 18.91
C VAL A 391 -6.38 19.15 17.91
N GLU A 392 -6.50 20.37 18.41
CA GLU A 392 -6.59 21.61 17.65
C GLU A 392 -5.51 22.61 18.09
N ASP A 393 -4.87 23.25 17.12
CA ASP A 393 -3.93 24.35 17.37
C ASP A 393 -4.62 25.73 17.42
N ARG A 394 -3.88 26.78 17.77
CA ARG A 394 -4.41 28.16 17.86
C ARG A 394 -4.89 28.75 16.55
N GLN A 395 -4.49 28.18 15.41
CA GLN A 395 -5.03 28.59 14.12
C GLN A 395 -6.28 27.79 13.76
N GLY A 396 -6.65 26.78 14.54
CA GLY A 396 -7.80 25.90 14.29
C GLY A 396 -7.49 24.73 13.36
N ASN A 397 -6.20 24.45 13.06
CA ASN A 397 -5.85 23.22 12.35
C ASN A 397 -5.93 22.05 13.33
N ARG A 398 -6.28 20.86 12.81
CA ARG A 398 -6.56 19.69 13.63
C ARG A 398 -5.71 18.49 13.29
N ALA A 399 -5.57 17.59 14.25
CA ALA A 399 -5.09 16.24 14.04
C ALA A 399 -6.04 15.23 14.68
N TYR A 400 -6.13 14.07 14.03
CA TYR A 400 -7.08 13.01 14.31
C TYR A 400 -6.32 11.68 14.36
N SER A 401 -6.32 11.03 15.52
CA SER A 401 -5.74 9.69 15.64
C SER A 401 -6.59 8.65 14.93
N ASN A 402 -5.99 7.52 14.54
CA ASN A 402 -6.76 6.30 14.36
C ASN A 402 -7.31 5.77 15.70
N PRO A 403 -8.32 4.89 15.67
CA PRO A 403 -8.96 4.40 16.89
C PRO A 403 -8.01 3.53 17.72
N ILE A 404 -8.07 3.66 19.03
CA ILE A 404 -7.64 2.62 19.97
C ILE A 404 -8.85 1.73 20.24
N TRP A 405 -8.73 0.43 19.99
CA TRP A 405 -9.80 -0.53 20.21
C TRP A 405 -9.87 -0.95 21.67
N ILE A 406 -11.06 -1.15 22.21
CA ILE A 406 -11.28 -1.58 23.59
C ILE A 406 -11.96 -2.93 23.56
N LYS A 407 -11.38 -3.90 24.28
CA LYS A 407 -11.85 -5.29 24.31
C LYS A 407 -13.11 -5.50 25.13
#